data_AF-A0A7S4D879-F1
#
_entry.id   AF-A0A7S4D879-F1
#
_cell.length_a   1.000
_cell.length_b   1.000
_cell.length_c   1.000
_cell.angle_alpha   90.00
_cell.angle_beta   90.00
_cell.angle_gamma   90.00
#
_symmetry.space_group_name_H-M   'P 1'
#
loop_
_entity.id
_entity.type
_entity.pdbx_description
1 polymer ?
#
loop_
_entity_poly.entity_id
_entity_poly.type
_entity_poly.pdbx_seq_one_letter_code
_entity_poly.pdbx_strand_id
1 'polypeptide(L)'
;KLPARLRDWDAFKQLRQEVEDFQTVLPLLTELSKESIMDRHWEEVQRITSSEFEIGPDFKLETLLGINMVPHKDDIEEVTEGADKQAKILSQLEEIAEKWAGETF
;
A
#
# COMPACT_ATOMS: atom_id res chain seq x y z
N LYS A 1 -11.60 -29.37 4.41
CA LYS A 1 -10.35 -29.67 5.15
C LYS A 1 -9.60 -30.77 4.41
N LEU A 2 -8.36 -30.52 3.96
CA LEU A 2 -7.56 -31.55 3.27
C LEU A 2 -7.14 -32.69 4.23
N PRO A 3 -7.03 -33.95 3.73
CA PRO A 3 -6.54 -35.13 4.46
C PRO A 3 -5.16 -34.90 5.10
N ALA A 4 -4.93 -35.47 6.30
CA ALA A 4 -3.70 -35.25 7.08
C ALA A 4 -2.41 -35.57 6.31
N ARG A 5 -2.39 -36.68 5.56
CA ARG A 5 -1.22 -37.13 4.76
C ARG A 5 -0.82 -36.17 3.64
N LEU A 6 -1.76 -35.36 3.13
CA LEU A 6 -1.46 -34.36 2.10
C LEU A 6 -0.84 -33.09 2.69
N ARG A 7 -0.95 -32.88 4.01
CA ARG A 7 -0.37 -31.71 4.69
C ARG A 7 1.12 -31.85 4.98
N ASP A 8 1.61 -33.09 4.98
CA ASP A 8 3.03 -33.38 5.20
C ASP A 8 3.87 -33.18 3.94
N TRP A 9 3.21 -33.07 2.78
CA TRP A 9 3.87 -32.90 1.50
C TRP A 9 4.50 -31.51 1.39
N ASP A 10 5.76 -31.46 0.95
CA ASP A 10 6.52 -30.20 0.95
C ASP A 10 5.88 -29.13 0.05
N ALA A 11 5.25 -29.54 -1.07
CA ALA A 11 4.49 -28.64 -1.92
C ALA A 11 3.28 -28.01 -1.20
N PHE A 12 2.61 -28.76 -0.30
CA PHE A 12 1.52 -28.21 0.51
C PHE A 12 2.05 -27.21 1.54
N LYS A 13 3.19 -27.51 2.18
CA LYS A 13 3.82 -26.61 3.15
C LYS A 13 4.28 -25.31 2.49
N GLN A 14 4.89 -25.39 1.31
CA GLN A 14 5.32 -24.22 0.53
C GLN A 14 4.13 -23.32 0.16
N LEU A 15 3.10 -23.89 -0.45
CA LEU A 15 1.89 -23.13 -0.81
C LEU A 15 1.23 -22.50 0.42
N ARG A 16 1.19 -23.24 1.54
CA ARG A 16 0.63 -22.71 2.79
C ARG A 16 1.44 -21.52 3.30
N GLN A 17 2.77 -21.61 3.25
CA GLN A 17 3.65 -20.51 3.65
C GLN A 17 3.43 -19.29 2.76
N GLU A 18 3.37 -19.46 1.44
CA GLU A 18 3.08 -18.36 0.50
C GLU A 18 1.74 -17.68 0.80
N VAL A 19 0.70 -18.45 1.17
CA VAL A 19 -0.60 -17.90 1.56
C VAL A 19 -0.51 -17.13 2.89
N GLU A 20 0.20 -17.67 3.89
CA GLU A 20 0.38 -17.00 5.19
C GLU A 20 1.21 -15.72 5.05
N ASP A 21 2.23 -15.71 4.21
CA ASP A 21 3.04 -14.54 3.89
C ASP A 21 2.20 -13.48 3.16
N PHE A 22 1.40 -13.89 2.16
CA PHE A 22 0.51 -12.97 1.45
C PHE A 22 -0.55 -12.36 2.39
N GLN A 23 -1.10 -13.14 3.33
CA GLN A 23 -2.03 -12.63 4.33
C GLN A 23 -1.41 -11.56 5.24
N THR A 24 -0.11 -11.66 5.49
CA THR A 24 0.62 -10.68 6.31
C THR A 24 0.79 -9.35 5.56
N VAL A 25 0.94 -9.41 4.23
CA VAL A 25 1.18 -8.25 3.36
C VAL A 25 -0.11 -7.59 2.85
N LEU A 26 -1.23 -8.32 2.79
CA LEU A 26 -2.53 -7.83 2.33
C LEU A 26 -2.98 -6.50 2.97
N PRO A 27 -2.83 -6.27 4.28
CA PRO A 27 -3.18 -4.98 4.90
C PRO A 27 -2.37 -3.81 4.31
N LEU A 28 -1.06 -3.98 4.13
CA LEU A 28 -0.20 -2.96 3.52
C LEU A 28 -0.61 -2.63 2.09
N LEU A 29 -0.95 -3.66 1.30
CA LEU A 29 -1.44 -3.48 -0.07
C LEU A 29 -2.75 -2.69 -0.11
N THR A 30 -3.62 -2.93 0.88
CA THR A 30 -4.89 -2.20 1.00
C THR A 30 -4.63 -0.73 1.32
N GLU A 31 -3.71 -0.45 2.25
CA GLU A 31 -3.32 0.91 2.62
C GLU A 31 -2.67 1.67 1.44
N LEU A 32 -1.78 1.01 0.71
CA LEU A 32 -1.12 1.56 -0.49
C LEU A 32 -2.07 1.74 -1.69
N SER A 33 -3.26 1.14 -1.65
CA SER A 33 -4.27 1.27 -2.71
C SER A 33 -5.24 2.45 -2.52
N LYS A 34 -5.13 3.18 -1.40
CA LYS A 34 -6.00 4.32 -1.11
C LYS A 34 -5.79 5.45 -2.12
N GLU A 35 -6.86 6.19 -2.42
CA GLU A 35 -6.83 7.38 -3.30
C GLU A 35 -5.98 8.53 -2.75
N SER A 36 -5.69 8.53 -1.44
CA SER A 36 -4.77 9.49 -0.81
C SER A 36 -3.31 9.28 -1.25
N ILE A 37 -2.97 8.09 -1.74
CA ILE A 37 -1.64 7.74 -2.24
C ILE A 37 -1.43 8.37 -3.62
N MET A 38 -0.26 9.00 -3.80
CA MET A 38 0.13 9.77 -4.97
C MET A 38 1.60 9.48 -5.26
N ASP A 39 2.11 9.92 -6.41
CA ASP A 39 3.48 9.65 -6.88
C ASP A 39 4.56 9.89 -5.81
N ARG A 40 4.48 11.03 -5.09
CA ARG A 40 5.41 11.35 -3.99
C ARG A 40 5.45 10.31 -2.86
N HIS A 41 4.32 9.63 -2.58
CA HIS A 41 4.25 8.61 -1.55
C HIS A 41 4.89 7.31 -2.05
N TRP A 42 4.75 7.02 -3.34
CA TRP A 42 5.43 5.89 -3.98
C TRP A 42 6.94 6.08 -4.03
N GLU A 43 7.43 7.29 -4.34
CA GLU A 43 8.86 7.65 -4.25
C GLU A 43 9.41 7.43 -2.84
N GLU A 44 8.62 7.74 -1.80
CA GLU A 44 9.00 7.50 -0.42
C GLU A 44 9.08 5.99 -0.10
N VAL A 45 8.08 5.22 -0.52
CA VAL A 45 8.07 3.75 -0.36
C VAL A 45 9.26 3.12 -1.06
N GLN A 46 9.63 3.60 -2.25
CA GLN A 46 10.82 3.16 -2.98
C GLN A 46 12.11 3.41 -2.19
N ARG A 47 12.22 4.60 -1.59
CA ARG A 47 13.37 4.95 -0.75
C ARG A 47 13.46 4.06 0.48
N ILE A 48 12.36 3.85 1.19
CA ILE A 48 12.30 3.02 2.40
C ILE A 48 12.69 1.58 2.08
N THR A 49 12.10 1.02 1.02
CA THR A 49 12.30 -0.38 0.64
C THR A 49 13.58 -0.61 -0.18
N SER A 50 14.31 0.46 -0.52
CA SER A 50 15.47 0.43 -1.42
C SER A 50 15.17 -0.31 -2.74
N SER A 51 13.97 -0.06 -3.29
CA SER A 51 13.49 -0.70 -4.51
C SER A 51 13.20 0.34 -5.60
N GLU A 52 13.37 -0.07 -6.86
CA GLU A 52 13.09 0.77 -8.03
C GLU A 52 11.97 0.14 -8.85
N PHE A 53 10.91 0.90 -9.10
CA PHE A 53 9.76 0.50 -9.90
C PHE A 53 9.07 1.73 -10.51
N GLU A 54 8.22 1.54 -11.51
CA GLU A 54 7.48 2.64 -12.12
C GLU A 54 5.99 2.51 -11.81
N ILE A 55 5.41 3.57 -11.25
CA ILE A 55 3.95 3.68 -11.11
C ILE A 55 3.40 4.19 -12.43
N GLY A 56 2.80 3.29 -13.18
CA GLY A 56 2.23 3.59 -14.50
C GLY A 56 1.10 2.63 -14.86
N PRO A 57 0.60 2.70 -16.11
CA PRO A 57 -0.48 1.84 -16.59
C PRO A 57 -0.17 0.34 -16.48
N ASP A 58 1.12 -0.01 -16.54
CA ASP A 58 1.61 -1.39 -16.42
C ASP A 58 1.95 -1.80 -14.98
N PHE A 59 1.66 -0.95 -13.99
CA PHE A 59 1.91 -1.25 -12.59
C PHE A 59 1.04 -2.42 -12.13
N LYS A 60 1.69 -3.49 -11.69
CA LYS A 60 1.05 -4.74 -11.27
C LYS A 60 1.33 -5.01 -9.81
N LEU A 61 0.39 -5.73 -9.17
CA LEU A 61 0.55 -6.24 -7.82
C LEU A 61 1.82 -7.08 -7.64
N GLU A 62 2.23 -7.80 -8.68
CA GLU A 62 3.50 -8.55 -8.71
C GLU A 62 4.71 -7.68 -8.37
N THR A 63 4.72 -6.41 -8.79
CA THR A 63 5.76 -5.43 -8.46
C THR A 63 5.88 -5.24 -6.96
N LEU A 64 4.73 -5.07 -6.28
CA LEU A 64 4.69 -4.90 -4.82
C LEU A 64 5.05 -6.19 -4.09
N LEU A 65 4.61 -7.34 -4.60
CA LEU A 65 4.98 -8.65 -4.03
C LEU A 65 6.46 -8.99 -4.21
N GLY A 66 7.11 -8.45 -5.23
CA GLY A 66 8.55 -8.55 -5.43
C GLY A 66 9.36 -7.66 -4.48
N ILE A 67 8.72 -6.68 -3.83
CA ILE A 67 9.35 -5.80 -2.85
C ILE A 67 9.17 -6.42 -1.47
N ASN A 68 10.26 -6.51 -0.71
CA ASN A 68 10.22 -7.03 0.64
C ASN A 68 9.61 -5.98 1.60
N MET A 69 8.28 -5.84 1.59
CA MET A 69 7.56 -4.84 2.39
C MET A 69 7.48 -5.19 3.88
N VAL A 70 7.57 -6.47 4.24
CA VAL A 70 7.36 -6.95 5.62
C VAL A 70 8.32 -6.32 6.63
N PRO A 71 9.64 -6.21 6.38
CA PRO A 71 10.56 -5.55 7.30
C PRO A 71 10.33 -4.05 7.46
N HIS A 72 9.69 -3.42 6.49
CA HIS A 72 9.46 -1.98 6.42
C HIS A 72 8.00 -1.61 6.69
N LYS A 73 7.23 -2.55 7.25
CA LYS A 73 5.79 -2.41 7.47
C LYS A 73 5.45 -1.10 8.19
N ASP A 74 6.08 -0.86 9.34
CA ASP A 74 5.74 0.27 10.20
C ASP A 74 6.04 1.61 9.51
N ASP A 75 7.15 1.69 8.76
CA ASP A 75 7.52 2.88 7.98
C ASP A 75 6.52 3.12 6.84
N ILE A 76 6.09 2.07 6.15
CA ILE A 76 5.09 2.15 5.08
C ILE A 76 3.73 2.59 5.65
N GLU A 77 3.33 2.09 6.82
CA GLU A 77 2.11 2.52 7.52
C GLU A 77 2.16 4.01 7.91
N GLU A 78 3.31 4.53 8.32
CA GLU A 78 3.48 5.97 8.58
C GLU A 78 3.28 6.80 7.31
N VAL A 79 3.80 6.33 6.17
CA VAL A 79 3.62 7.01 4.87
C VAL A 79 2.14 7.04 4.48
N THR A 80 1.42 5.92 4.60
CA THR A 80 0.01 5.84 4.20
C THR A 80 -0.88 6.67 5.13
N GLU A 81 -0.62 6.68 6.44
CA GLU A 81 -1.32 7.54 7.39
C GLU A 81 -1.02 9.03 7.12
N GLY A 82 0.22 9.35 6.78
CA GLY A 82 0.64 10.69 6.36
C GLY A 82 -0.11 11.16 5.12
N ALA A 83 -0.27 10.28 4.13
CA ALA A 83 -1.03 10.55 2.92
C ALA A 83 -2.50 10.88 3.21
N ASP A 84 -3.15 10.12 4.09
CA ASP A 84 -4.54 10.36 4.51
C ASP A 84 -4.70 11.74 5.18
N LYS A 85 -3.75 12.10 6.06
CA LYS A 85 -3.73 13.42 6.71
C LYS A 85 -3.56 14.55 5.69
N GLN A 86 -2.67 14.38 4.72
CA GLN A 86 -2.45 15.35 3.64
C GLN A 86 -3.71 15.52 2.78
N ALA A 87 -4.35 14.43 2.37
CA ALA A 87 -5.58 14.47 1.58
C ALA A 87 -6.70 15.24 2.32
N LYS A 88 -6.85 15.01 3.62
CA LYS A 88 -7.80 15.74 4.45
C LYS A 88 -7.51 17.25 4.50
N ILE A 89 -6.24 17.63 4.65
CA ILE A 89 -5.84 19.04 4.67
C ILE A 89 -6.15 19.70 3.32
N LEU A 90 -5.85 19.04 2.21
CA LEU A 90 -6.11 19.57 0.86
C LEU A 90 -7.61 19.78 0.63
N SER A 91 -8.45 18.81 1.00
CA SER A 91 -9.90 18.93 0.87
C SER A 91 -10.46 20.10 1.70
N GLN A 92 -9.95 20.30 2.92
CA GLN A 92 -10.35 21.44 3.75
C GLN A 92 -9.91 22.78 3.15
N LEU A 93 -8.71 22.84 2.56
CA LEU A 93 -8.23 24.05 1.87
C LEU A 93 -9.08 24.38 0.64
N GLU A 94 -9.48 23.37 -0.13
CA GLU A 94 -10.36 23.53 -1.29
C GLU A 94 -11.74 24.07 -0.87
N GLU A 95 -12.35 23.49 0.16
CA GLU A 95 -13.63 23.98 0.72
C GLU A 95 -13.54 25.44 1.17
N ILE A 96 -12.43 25.81 1.81
CA ILE A 96 -12.17 27.20 2.21
C ILE A 96 -12.08 28.09 0.96
N ALA A 97 -11.28 27.70 -0.04
CA ALA A 97 -11.11 28.48 -1.26
C ALA A 97 -12.42 28.68 -2.02
N GLU A 98 -13.27 27.66 -2.12
CA GLU A 98 -14.59 27.75 -2.74
C GLU A 98 -15.50 28.74 -2.01
N LYS A 99 -15.53 28.68 -0.66
CA LYS A 99 -16.29 29.64 0.15
C LYS A 99 -15.87 31.08 -0.12
N TRP A 100 -14.56 31.37 -0.14
CA TRP A 100 -14.06 32.71 -0.42
C TRP A 100 -14.33 33.16 -1.86
N ALA A 101 -14.34 32.26 -2.83
CA ALA A 101 -14.63 32.58 -4.23
C ALA A 101 -16.11 32.94 -4.47
N GLY A 102 -17.03 32.41 -3.66
CA GLY A 102 -18.46 32.67 -3.74
C GLY A 102 -18.94 33.94 -3.02
N GLU A 103 -18.09 34.56 -2.21
CA GLU A 103 -18.40 35.80 -1.48
C GLU A 103 -18.30 37.00 -2.43
N THR A 104 -19.44 37.51 -2.90
CA THR A 104 -19.54 38.79 -3.61
C THR A 104 -19.76 39.92 -2.62
N PHE A 105 -18.81 40.87 -2.56
CA PHE A 105 -18.91 42.12 -1.79
C PHE A 105 -19.75 43.19 -2.50
#